data_AF-X1P0Z2-F1
#
_entry.id   AF-X1P0Z2-F1
#
_cell.length_a   1.000
_cell.length_b   1.000
_cell.length_c   1.000
_cell.angle_alpha   90.00
_cell.angle_beta   90.00
_cell.angle_gamma   90.00
#
_symmetry.space_group_name_H-M   'P 1'
#
loop_
_entity.id
_entity.type
_entity.pdbx_description
1 polymer ?
#
loop_
_entity_poly.entity_id
_entity_poly.type
_entity_poly.pdbx_seq_one_letter_code
_entity_poly.pdbx_strand_id
1 'polypeptide(L)'
;PHAIALSLTETKIVPNDAEGLAIVGQVPVLGWHMEVRPGGLADVITQALKKCRIVMVHGHGSFATGQLLEEAHNCITAFEESCRVICLLKSLRVSPPEG
;
A
#
# COMPACT_ATOMS: atom_id res chain seq x y z
N PRO A 1 -0.81 1.82 -10.23
CA PRO A 1 -0.15 0.64 -10.85
C PRO A 1 1.14 0.22 -10.12
N HIS A 2 1.92 1.17 -9.60
CA HIS A 2 3.18 0.89 -8.89
C HIS A 2 2.95 0.12 -7.59
N ALA A 3 1.88 0.45 -6.85
CA ALA A 3 1.52 -0.30 -5.64
C ALA A 3 1.23 -1.79 -5.95
N ILE A 4 0.56 -2.06 -7.07
CA ILE A 4 0.32 -3.41 -7.56
C ILE A 4 1.64 -4.10 -7.88
N ALA A 5 2.54 -3.45 -8.64
CA ALA A 5 3.83 -4.02 -8.99
C ALA A 5 4.67 -4.37 -7.74
N LEU A 6 4.71 -3.49 -6.74
CA LEU A 6 5.37 -3.78 -5.47
C LEU A 6 4.71 -4.93 -4.72
N SER A 7 3.38 -5.00 -4.70
CA SER A 7 2.64 -6.06 -4.01
C SER A 7 2.97 -7.46 -4.51
N LEU A 8 3.42 -7.61 -5.77
CA LEU A 8 3.83 -8.88 -6.35
C LEU A 8 5.16 -9.42 -5.80
N THR A 9 5.96 -8.55 -5.17
CA THR A 9 7.31 -8.90 -4.68
C THR A 9 7.47 -8.66 -3.18
N GLU A 10 6.66 -7.79 -2.60
CA GLU A 10 6.78 -7.35 -1.21
C GLU A 10 5.58 -7.82 -0.36
N THR A 11 5.85 -8.25 0.88
CA THR A 11 4.81 -8.57 1.88
C THR A 11 4.36 -7.33 2.67
N LYS A 12 5.11 -6.24 2.56
CA LYS A 12 4.82 -4.94 3.18
C LYS A 12 5.44 -3.83 2.33
N ILE A 13 4.79 -2.68 2.26
CA ILE A 13 5.30 -1.51 1.55
C ILE A 13 5.45 -0.38 2.56
N VAL A 14 6.65 0.20 2.63
CA VAL A 14 6.97 1.33 3.50
C VAL A 14 7.41 2.48 2.60
N PRO A 15 6.72 3.64 2.63
CA PRO A 15 7.17 4.83 1.91
C PRO A 15 8.56 5.27 2.36
N ASN A 16 9.32 5.81 1.41
CA ASN A 16 10.63 6.40 1.68
C ASN A 16 10.56 7.94 1.78
N ASP A 17 9.46 8.53 1.33
CA ASP A 17 9.21 9.96 1.39
C ASP A 17 8.47 10.36 2.68
N ALA A 18 8.73 11.58 3.15
CA ALA A 18 8.21 12.07 4.42
C ALA A 18 6.68 12.16 4.44
N GLU A 19 6.07 12.52 3.31
CA GLU A 19 4.61 12.64 3.18
C GLU A 19 3.93 11.27 3.31
N GLY A 20 4.38 10.27 2.56
CA GLY A 20 3.89 8.91 2.65
C GLY A 20 4.07 8.32 4.05
N LEU A 21 5.24 8.53 4.68
CA LEU A 21 5.46 8.06 6.06
C LEU A 21 4.45 8.67 7.05
N ALA A 22 4.15 9.97 6.90
CA ALA A 22 3.21 10.67 7.77
C ALA A 22 1.74 10.28 7.49
N ILE A 23 1.35 10.10 6.23
CA ILE A 23 -0.04 9.88 5.83
C ILE A 23 -0.43 8.40 5.90
N VAL A 24 0.42 7.51 5.38
CA VAL A 24 0.08 6.09 5.17
C VAL A 24 0.87 5.14 6.06
N GLY A 25 2.08 5.52 6.47
CA GLY A 25 2.94 4.70 7.30
C GLY A 25 3.30 3.37 6.64
N GLN A 26 3.40 2.29 7.44
CA GLN A 26 3.64 0.95 6.91
C GLN A 26 2.34 0.31 6.41
N VAL A 27 2.34 -0.14 5.16
CA VAL A 27 1.17 -0.74 4.50
C VAL A 27 1.38 -2.25 4.34
N PRO A 28 0.54 -3.10 4.97
CA PRO A 28 0.64 -4.54 4.81
C PRO A 28 0.11 -4.99 3.43
N VAL A 29 0.75 -6.00 2.85
CA VAL A 29 0.27 -6.68 1.64
C VAL A 29 -0.44 -7.97 2.03
N LEU A 30 -1.75 -8.02 1.80
CA LEU A 30 -2.66 -9.11 2.17
C LEU A 30 -2.88 -10.04 0.98
N GLY A 31 -3.30 -11.28 1.24
CA GLY A 31 -3.72 -12.22 0.19
C GLY A 31 -2.59 -12.96 -0.54
N TRP A 32 -1.37 -12.93 -0.02
CA TRP A 32 -0.30 -13.80 -0.51
C TRP A 32 -0.73 -15.28 -0.41
N HIS A 33 -0.54 -16.04 -1.50
CA HIS A 33 -0.96 -17.45 -1.64
C HIS A 33 -2.47 -17.71 -1.54
N MET A 34 -3.30 -16.68 -1.65
CA MET A 34 -4.76 -16.81 -1.69
C MET A 34 -5.27 -16.58 -3.10
N GLU A 35 -6.22 -17.39 -3.57
CA GLU A 35 -6.97 -17.04 -4.77
C GLU A 35 -7.88 -15.85 -4.48
N VAL A 36 -7.69 -14.77 -5.25
CA VAL A 36 -8.55 -13.59 -5.15
C VAL A 36 -9.92 -13.93 -5.73
N ARG A 37 -10.87 -14.24 -4.86
CA ARG A 37 -12.29 -14.45 -5.20
C ARG A 37 -13.13 -13.32 -4.59
N PRO A 38 -14.23 -12.89 -5.24
CA PRO A 38 -15.14 -11.90 -4.67
C PRO A 38 -15.56 -12.29 -3.25
N GLY A 39 -15.35 -11.39 -2.29
CA GLY A 39 -15.67 -11.61 -0.87
C GLY A 39 -14.64 -12.44 -0.07
N GLY A 40 -13.71 -13.16 -0.71
CA GLY A 40 -12.77 -14.06 -0.01
C GLY A 40 -11.76 -13.36 0.92
N LEU A 41 -11.57 -12.05 0.74
CA LEU A 41 -10.66 -11.21 1.54
C LEU A 41 -11.38 -10.12 2.34
N ALA A 42 -12.72 -10.05 2.28
CA ALA A 42 -13.48 -8.94 2.88
C ALA A 42 -13.20 -8.81 4.39
N ASP A 43 -13.32 -9.90 5.15
CA ASP A 43 -13.07 -9.89 6.59
C ASP A 43 -11.61 -9.53 6.91
N VAL A 44 -10.66 -10.06 6.15
CA VAL A 44 -9.22 -9.80 6.34
C VAL A 44 -8.91 -8.33 6.10
N ILE A 45 -9.45 -7.74 5.03
CA ILE A 45 -9.32 -6.32 4.71
C ILE A 45 -9.96 -5.47 5.81
N THR A 46 -11.19 -5.78 6.20
CA THR A 46 -11.91 -5.03 7.25
C THR A 46 -11.19 -5.08 8.59
N GLN A 47 -10.65 -6.24 9.01
CA GLN A 47 -9.89 -6.35 10.26
C GLN A 47 -8.56 -5.59 10.20
N ALA A 48 -7.89 -5.60 9.04
CA ALA A 48 -6.65 -4.84 8.86
C ALA A 48 -6.91 -3.32 8.88
N LEU A 49 -7.98 -2.85 8.23
CA LEU A 49 -8.36 -1.44 8.20
C LEU A 49 -8.78 -0.86 9.56
N LYS A 50 -9.04 -1.70 10.57
CA LYS A 50 -9.20 -1.24 11.97
C LYS A 50 -7.88 -0.80 12.61
N LYS A 51 -6.75 -1.26 12.08
CA LYS A 51 -5.41 -1.02 12.63
C LYS A 51 -4.58 -0.03 11.81
N CYS A 52 -4.90 0.13 10.53
CA CYS A 52 -4.19 1.00 9.59
C CYS A 52 -5.18 1.66 8.63
N ARG A 53 -4.83 2.83 8.08
CA ARG A 53 -5.73 3.59 7.20
C ARG A 53 -5.81 3.01 5.79
N ILE A 54 -4.82 2.21 5.39
CA ILE A 54 -4.73 1.63 4.05
C ILE A 54 -4.10 0.24 4.11
N VAL A 55 -4.55 -0.63 3.21
CA VAL A 55 -3.99 -1.96 2.98
C VAL A 55 -3.77 -2.18 1.49
N MET A 56 -2.82 -3.04 1.15
CA MET A 56 -2.59 -3.48 -0.23
C MET A 56 -3.02 -4.95 -0.37
N VAL A 57 -3.74 -5.30 -1.42
CA VAL A 57 -4.08 -6.69 -1.76
C VAL A 57 -3.16 -7.16 -2.88
N HIS A 58 -2.43 -8.23 -2.63
CA HIS A 58 -1.46 -8.83 -3.56
C HIS A 58 -2.05 -9.00 -4.96
N GLY A 59 -1.45 -8.32 -5.94
CA GLY A 59 -1.83 -8.41 -7.35
C GLY A 59 -3.19 -7.79 -7.73
N HIS A 60 -3.87 -7.10 -6.81
CA HIS A 60 -5.20 -6.54 -7.06
C HIS A 60 -5.24 -5.01 -6.96
N GLY A 61 -4.99 -4.47 -5.76
CA GLY A 61 -5.14 -3.05 -5.52
C GLY A 61 -5.14 -2.71 -4.03
N SER A 62 -5.15 -1.41 -3.74
CA SER A 62 -5.19 -0.89 -2.37
C SER A 62 -6.60 -0.52 -1.94
N PHE A 63 -6.85 -0.59 -0.63
CA PHE A 63 -8.09 -0.19 0.00
C PHE A 63 -7.76 0.74 1.15
N ALA A 64 -8.40 1.91 1.21
CA ALA A 64 -8.22 2.88 2.28
C ALA A 64 -9.54 3.24 2.95
N THR A 65 -9.45 3.69 4.19
CA THR A 65 -10.57 4.18 4.98
C THR A 65 -10.30 5.60 5.50
N GLY A 66 -11.37 6.37 5.66
CA GLY A 66 -11.35 7.75 6.14
C GLY A 66 -12.75 8.14 6.60
N GLN A 67 -12.86 9.22 7.38
CA GLN A 67 -14.17 9.75 7.78
C GLN A 67 -14.88 10.40 6.59
N LEU A 68 -14.10 10.93 5.65
CA LEU A 68 -14.54 11.50 4.40
C LEU A 68 -13.95 10.73 3.22
N LEU A 69 -14.67 10.70 2.10
CA LEU A 69 -14.17 10.11 0.85
C LEU A 69 -12.84 10.74 0.42
N GLU A 70 -12.71 12.05 0.60
CA GLU A 70 -11.49 12.80 0.29
C GLU A 70 -10.28 12.30 1.10
N GLU A 71 -10.44 11.98 2.37
CA GLU A 71 -9.36 11.44 3.20
C GLU A 71 -8.88 10.08 2.68
N ALA A 72 -9.83 9.19 2.35
CA ALA A 72 -9.50 7.88 1.80
C ALA A 72 -8.83 8.02 0.42
N HIS A 73 -9.31 8.94 -0.40
CA HIS A 73 -8.74 9.25 -1.70
C HIS A 73 -7.31 9.80 -1.60
N ASN A 74 -7.07 10.75 -0.69
CA ASN A 74 -5.74 11.31 -0.44
C ASN A 74 -4.78 10.24 0.07
N CYS A 75 -5.25 9.34 0.94
CA CYS A 75 -4.48 8.21 1.43
C CYS A 75 -4.04 7.26 0.30
N ILE A 76 -4.96 6.90 -0.61
CA ILE A 76 -4.65 6.07 -1.79
C ILE A 76 -3.67 6.77 -2.72
N THR A 77 -3.89 8.06 -2.98
CA THR A 77 -3.08 8.85 -3.91
C THR A 77 -1.65 9.00 -3.40
N ALA A 78 -1.49 9.38 -2.13
CA ALA A 78 -0.18 9.48 -1.48
C ALA A 78 0.55 8.12 -1.51
N PHE A 79 -0.15 7.02 -1.20
CA PHE A 79 0.44 5.69 -1.26
C PHE A 79 0.94 5.30 -2.65
N GLU A 80 0.16 5.57 -3.70
CA GLU A 80 0.54 5.23 -5.08
C GLU A 80 1.73 6.08 -5.55
N GLU A 81 1.80 7.37 -5.20
CA GLU A 81 2.97 8.22 -5.50
C GLU A 81 4.22 7.76 -4.73
N SER A 82 4.11 7.39 -3.45
CA SER A 82 5.22 6.77 -2.71
C SER A 82 5.68 5.47 -3.36
N CYS A 83 4.76 4.62 -3.80
CA CYS A 83 5.08 3.38 -4.52
C CYS A 83 5.82 3.66 -5.83
N ARG A 84 5.44 4.73 -6.54
CA ARG A 84 6.13 5.18 -7.75
C ARG A 84 7.57 5.57 -7.46
N VAL A 85 7.81 6.33 -6.39
CA VAL A 85 9.18 6.70 -5.95
C VAL A 85 10.00 5.44 -5.66
N ILE A 86 9.45 4.48 -4.92
CA ILE A 86 10.14 3.20 -4.62
C ILE A 86 10.51 2.46 -5.92
N CYS A 87 9.57 2.34 -6.86
CA CYS A 87 9.83 1.70 -8.16
C CYS A 87 10.92 2.41 -8.96
N LEU A 88 10.94 3.74 -8.95
CA LEU A 88 11.99 4.53 -9.61
C LEU A 88 13.36 4.30 -8.95
N LEU A 89 13.43 4.33 -7.61
CA LEU A 89 14.66 4.06 -6.87
C LEU A 89 15.22 2.65 -7.17
N LYS A 90 14.35 1.63 -7.15
CA LYS A 90 14.70 0.26 -7.55
C LYS A 90 15.23 0.19 -8.97
N SER A 91 14.60 0.90 -9.91
CA SER A 91 15.02 0.94 -11.32
C SER A 91 16.39 1.61 -11.50
N LEU A 92 16.67 2.64 -10.69
CA LEU A 92 17.97 3.31 -10.66
C LEU A 92 19.04 2.52 -9.89
N ARG A 93 18.68 1.43 -9.21
CA ARG A 93 19.54 0.65 -8.29
C ARG A 93 20.11 1.51 -7.16
N VAL A 94 19.32 2.48 -6.69
CA VAL A 94 19.68 3.38 -5.60
C VAL A 94 18.82 3.02 -4.39
N SER A 95 19.46 2.83 -3.23
CA SER A 95 18.75 2.73 -1.96
C SER A 95 18.53 4.15 -1.40
N PRO A 96 17.38 4.42 -0.75
CA PRO A 96 17.21 5.66 0.01
C PRO A 96 18.29 5.76 1.10
N PRO A 97 18.72 6.98 1.47
CA PRO A 97 19.65 7.16 2.59
C PRO A 97 19.03 6.59 3.88
N GLU A 98 19.83 5.84 4.65
CA GLU A 98 19.43 5.39 5.98
C GLU A 98 19.27 6.63 6.87
N GLY A 99 18.05 6.86 7.37
CA GLY A 99 17.72 7.97 8.27
C GLY A 99 17.99 7.67 9.73
#